data_AF-A0A3C0ULP1-F1
#
_entry.id   AF-A0A3C0ULP1-F1
#
_cell.length_a   1.000
_cell.length_b   1.000
_cell.length_c   1.000
_cell.angle_alpha   90.00
_cell.angle_beta   90.00
_cell.angle_gamma   90.00
#
_symmetry.space_group_name_H-M   'P 1'
#
loop_
_entity.id
_entity.type
_entity.pdbx_description
1 polymer ?
#
loop_
_entity_poly.entity_id
_entity_poly.type
_entity_poly.pdbx_seq_one_letter_code
_entity_poly.pdbx_strand_id
1 'polypeptide(L)'
;MQFSFKNYDTEKFYDEMFTPDGKVRPGYEAFKQRVEQLNNTELANRQHTAERALMSMGITFNVYSEGEGTERIMPLDIIPRVVTGDEWNRMEKGLIQRITALNLFIDDIYNDQKILKDGVVPRDLIETSKCYLEACKGLKPPKGIW
;
A
#
# COMPACT_ATOMS: atom_id res chain seq x y z
N MET A 1 -14.77 27.73 10.94
CA MET A 1 -15.72 26.69 11.41
C MET A 1 -14.91 25.52 11.94
N GLN A 2 -15.30 24.96 13.08
CA GLN A 2 -14.65 23.77 13.64
C GLN A 2 -14.85 22.59 12.69
N PHE A 3 -13.82 21.78 12.50
CA PHE A 3 -13.93 20.59 11.67
C PHE A 3 -14.88 19.60 12.34
N SER A 4 -15.72 18.93 11.54
CA SER A 4 -16.74 18.03 12.07
C SER A 4 -17.12 16.98 11.03
N PHE A 5 -17.21 15.73 11.46
CA PHE A 5 -17.67 14.60 10.64
C PHE A 5 -19.19 14.54 10.47
N LYS A 6 -19.96 15.52 10.98
CA LYS A 6 -21.44 15.51 10.91
C LYS A 6 -22.03 15.31 9.51
N ASN A 7 -21.35 15.81 8.48
CA ASN A 7 -21.79 15.70 7.08
C ASN A 7 -20.94 14.69 6.30
N TYR A 8 -20.17 13.84 6.99
CA TYR A 8 -19.38 12.80 6.36
C TYR A 8 -20.30 11.63 6.00
N ASP A 9 -20.40 11.33 4.70
CA ASP A 9 -21.14 10.19 4.18
C ASP A 9 -20.15 9.07 3.83
N THR A 10 -20.45 7.86 4.27
CA THR A 10 -19.65 6.66 3.97
C THR A 10 -20.04 6.02 2.65
N GLU A 11 -21.05 6.56 1.96
CA GLU A 11 -21.52 6.15 0.63
C GLU A 11 -21.83 4.64 0.53
N LYS A 12 -22.19 4.01 1.66
CA LYS A 12 -22.46 2.57 1.82
C LYS A 12 -21.28 1.64 1.52
N PHE A 13 -20.05 2.16 1.45
CA PHE A 13 -18.84 1.33 1.36
C PHE A 13 -18.29 0.98 2.75
N TYR A 14 -17.31 0.09 2.79
CA TYR A 14 -16.54 -0.12 4.01
C TYR A 14 -15.69 1.12 4.27
N ASP A 15 -16.02 1.85 5.33
CA ASP A 15 -15.20 2.94 5.82
C ASP A 15 -14.27 2.48 6.94
N GLU A 16 -13.03 2.99 6.93
CA GLU A 16 -11.99 2.61 7.88
C GLU A 16 -12.21 3.21 9.27
N MET A 17 -12.91 4.35 9.36
CA MET A 17 -13.13 5.08 10.60
C MET A 17 -14.51 4.83 11.19
N PHE A 18 -15.53 4.68 10.35
CA PHE A 18 -16.93 4.52 10.73
C PHE A 18 -17.48 3.14 10.33
N THR A 19 -18.31 2.58 11.20
CA THR A 19 -19.15 1.43 10.91
C THR A 19 -20.36 1.84 10.06
N PRO A 20 -21.07 0.90 9.41
CA PRO A 20 -22.27 1.23 8.64
C PRO A 20 -23.39 1.90 9.45
N ASP A 21 -23.42 1.72 10.78
CA ASP A 21 -24.35 2.39 11.70
C ASP A 21 -23.82 3.74 12.24
N GLY A 22 -22.71 4.26 11.69
CA GLY A 22 -22.14 5.56 12.03
C GLY A 22 -21.36 5.60 13.34
N LYS A 23 -21.03 4.44 13.94
CA LYS A 23 -20.17 4.36 15.12
C LYS A 23 -18.71 4.42 14.70
N VAL A 24 -17.86 4.94 15.58
CA VAL A 24 -16.41 4.96 15.35
C VAL A 24 -15.86 3.55 15.56
N ARG A 25 -14.95 3.12 14.68
CA ARG A 25 -14.26 1.84 14.79
C ARG A 25 -13.11 1.90 15.81
N PRO A 26 -12.77 0.76 16.44
CA PRO A 26 -11.66 0.69 17.39
C PRO A 26 -10.36 1.25 16.80
N GLY A 27 -9.68 2.10 17.56
CA GLY A 27 -8.43 2.74 17.18
C GLY A 27 -8.60 4.14 16.60
N TYR A 28 -9.80 4.49 16.13
CA TYR A 28 -10.10 5.82 15.60
C TYR A 28 -10.67 6.79 16.62
N GLU A 29 -11.01 6.37 17.84
CA GLU A 29 -11.66 7.24 18.84
C GLU A 29 -10.78 8.43 19.23
N ALA A 30 -9.51 8.15 19.58
CA ALA A 30 -8.53 9.18 19.93
C ALA A 30 -8.26 10.12 18.75
N PHE A 31 -8.21 9.56 17.53
CA PHE A 31 -8.04 10.33 16.31
C PHE A 31 -9.23 11.28 16.08
N LYS A 32 -10.46 10.76 16.13
CA LYS A 32 -11.70 11.56 15.99
C LYS A 32 -11.72 12.71 16.98
N GLN A 33 -11.48 12.42 18.25
CA GLN A 33 -11.48 13.41 19.32
C GLN A 33 -10.45 14.51 19.04
N ARG A 34 -9.26 14.15 18.55
CA ARG A 34 -8.21 15.12 18.26
C ARG A 34 -8.55 15.99 17.05
N VAL A 35 -9.08 15.40 15.98
CA VAL A 35 -9.37 16.13 14.74
C VAL A 35 -10.57 17.06 14.91
N GLU A 36 -11.60 16.67 15.65
CA GLU A 36 -12.75 17.53 15.94
C GLU A 36 -12.39 18.73 16.84
N GLN A 37 -11.23 18.73 17.52
CA GLN A 37 -10.72 19.91 18.24
C GLN A 37 -10.08 20.95 17.30
N LEU A 38 -9.82 20.60 16.04
CA LEU A 38 -9.22 21.49 15.06
C LEU A 38 -10.30 22.21 14.25
N ASN A 39 -9.94 23.35 13.68
CA ASN A 39 -10.71 24.00 12.63
C ASN A 39 -10.10 23.71 11.24
N ASN A 40 -10.89 23.98 10.18
CA ASN A 40 -10.47 23.70 8.81
C ASN A 40 -9.17 24.44 8.41
N THR A 41 -8.94 25.64 8.95
CA THR A 41 -7.72 26.41 8.68
C THR A 41 -6.50 25.76 9.32
N GLU A 42 -6.62 25.22 10.53
CA GLU A 42 -5.55 24.48 11.19
C GLU A 42 -5.19 23.19 10.44
N LEU A 43 -6.19 22.47 9.92
CA LEU A 43 -5.96 21.29 9.08
C LEU A 43 -5.24 21.66 7.78
N ALA A 44 -5.71 22.69 7.07
CA ALA A 44 -5.04 23.18 5.86
C ALA A 44 -3.59 23.64 6.13
N ASN A 45 -3.35 24.32 7.25
CA ASN A 45 -2.01 24.74 7.65
C ASN A 45 -1.09 23.54 7.96
N ARG A 46 -1.63 22.47 8.55
CA ARG A 46 -0.88 21.22 8.79
C ARG A 46 -0.54 20.54 7.47
N GLN A 47 -1.49 20.46 6.54
CA GLN A 47 -1.28 19.95 5.19
C GLN A 47 -0.14 20.68 4.49
N HIS A 48 -0.20 22.01 4.41
CA HIS A 48 0.87 22.82 3.79
C HIS A 48 2.21 22.69 4.50
N THR A 49 2.21 22.54 5.82
CA THR A 49 3.45 22.35 6.58
C THR A 49 4.07 20.99 6.28
N ALA A 50 3.26 19.93 6.17
CA ALA A 50 3.72 18.60 5.81
C ALA A 50 4.27 18.57 4.37
N GLU A 51 3.58 19.21 3.41
CA GLU A 51 4.05 19.35 2.03
C GLU A 51 5.41 20.05 1.94
N ARG A 52 5.58 21.19 2.64
CA ARG A 52 6.87 21.89 2.69
C ARG A 52 7.97 21.04 3.33
N ALA A 53 7.64 20.27 4.37
CA ALA A 53 8.60 19.36 5.00
C ALA A 53 9.05 18.27 4.03
N LEU A 54 8.13 17.63 3.31
CA LEU A 54 8.44 16.64 2.28
C LEU A 54 9.32 17.23 1.17
N MET A 55 9.00 18.44 0.70
CA MET A 55 9.82 19.15 -0.29
C MET A 55 11.24 19.41 0.22
N SER A 56 11.39 19.86 1.47
CA SER A 56 12.71 20.12 2.07
C SER A 56 13.54 18.86 2.28
N MET A 57 12.89 17.70 2.43
CA MET A 57 13.56 16.40 2.55
C MET A 57 13.87 15.76 1.18
N GLY A 58 13.49 16.40 0.07
CA GLY A 58 13.67 15.85 -1.27
C GLY A 58 12.79 14.62 -1.55
N ILE A 59 11.66 14.49 -0.85
CA ILE A 59 10.69 13.41 -1.10
C ILE A 59 9.82 13.82 -2.30
N THR A 60 10.42 13.71 -3.49
CA THR A 60 9.82 14.03 -4.78
C THR A 60 9.71 12.78 -5.65
N PHE A 61 8.81 12.79 -6.62
CA PHE A 61 8.72 11.77 -7.66
C PHE A 61 8.75 12.42 -9.05
N ASN A 62 9.36 11.70 -9.99
CA ASN A 62 9.45 12.13 -11.38
C ASN A 62 8.13 11.85 -12.11
N VAL A 63 7.53 12.90 -12.66
CA VAL A 63 6.36 12.78 -13.53
C VAL A 63 6.86 12.71 -14.97
N TYR A 64 6.98 11.49 -15.51
CA TYR A 64 7.48 11.27 -16.87
C TYR A 64 6.45 11.57 -17.98
N SER A 65 5.24 11.99 -17.64
CA SER A 65 4.13 12.13 -18.59
C SER A 65 4.14 13.41 -19.42
N GLU A 66 5.01 14.40 -19.15
CA GLU A 66 4.96 15.72 -19.81
C GLU A 66 6.31 16.20 -20.39
N GLY A 67 7.25 15.30 -20.69
CA GLY A 67 8.48 15.61 -21.46
C GLY A 67 9.52 16.48 -20.75
N GLU A 68 9.12 17.27 -19.77
CA GLU A 68 9.98 17.96 -18.82
C GLU A 68 9.98 17.14 -17.53
N GLY A 69 11.14 16.68 -17.07
CA GLY A 69 11.31 15.98 -15.80
C GLY A 69 11.02 16.89 -14.61
N THR A 70 9.77 17.32 -14.47
CA THR A 70 9.31 18.15 -13.36
C THR A 70 9.17 17.24 -12.14
N GLU A 71 10.03 17.47 -11.16
CA GLU A 71 9.88 16.87 -9.84
C GLU A 71 8.59 17.41 -9.20
N ARG A 72 7.71 16.50 -8.76
CA ARG A 72 6.55 16.84 -7.94
C ARG A 72 6.72 16.26 -6.55
N ILE A 73 6.22 16.98 -5.54
CA ILE A 73 6.17 16.47 -4.16
C ILE A 73 5.18 15.31 -4.13
N MET A 74 5.55 14.21 -3.48
CA MET A 74 4.62 13.11 -3.24
C MET A 74 3.39 13.64 -2.48
N PRO A 75 2.16 13.51 -3.01
CA PRO A 75 0.98 13.97 -2.30
C PRO A 75 0.85 13.17 -1.00
N LEU A 76 0.71 13.88 0.11
CA LEU A 76 0.54 13.30 1.44
C LEU A 76 -0.82 13.69 1.98
N ASP A 77 -1.55 12.72 2.49
CA ASP A 77 -2.73 12.98 3.30
C ASP A 77 -2.31 13.05 4.79
N ILE A 78 -2.69 14.13 5.47
CA ILE A 78 -2.46 14.29 6.92
C ILE A 78 -3.43 13.45 7.77
N ILE A 79 -4.46 12.87 7.16
CA ILE A 79 -5.39 11.94 7.78
C ILE A 79 -4.78 10.53 7.71
N PRO A 80 -4.35 9.94 8.85
CA PRO A 80 -3.74 8.63 8.84
C PRO A 80 -4.79 7.52 8.62
N ARG A 81 -4.35 6.44 7.98
CA ARG A 81 -5.03 5.15 8.06
C ARG A 81 -4.56 4.43 9.31
N VAL A 82 -5.44 4.30 10.31
CA VAL A 82 -5.11 3.59 11.55
C VAL A 82 -5.24 2.09 11.30
N VAL A 83 -4.19 1.35 11.65
CA VAL A 83 -4.18 -0.11 11.67
C VAL A 83 -3.88 -0.53 13.09
N THR A 84 -4.77 -1.30 13.70
CA THR A 84 -4.58 -1.77 15.08
C THR A 84 -3.45 -2.79 15.17
N GLY A 85 -2.89 -2.97 16.36
CA GLY A 85 -1.81 -3.96 16.57
C GLY A 85 -2.24 -5.38 16.19
N ASP A 86 -3.48 -5.77 16.50
CA ASP A 86 -3.98 -7.10 16.18
C ASP A 86 -4.20 -7.30 14.68
N GLU A 87 -4.71 -6.29 13.97
CA GLU A 87 -4.81 -6.30 12.52
C GLU A 87 -3.44 -6.39 11.86
N TRP A 88 -2.48 -5.61 12.33
CA TRP A 88 -1.10 -5.63 11.83
C TRP A 88 -0.46 -7.00 12.04
N ASN A 89 -0.56 -7.57 13.24
CA ASN A 89 -0.01 -8.88 13.56
C ASN A 89 -0.55 -9.99 12.65
N ARG A 90 -1.83 -9.90 12.26
CA ARG A 90 -2.42 -10.84 11.31
C ARG A 90 -1.94 -10.58 9.88
N MET A 91 -1.93 -9.31 9.47
CA MET A 91 -1.54 -8.89 8.13
C MET A 91 -0.07 -9.23 7.85
N GLU A 92 0.83 -8.90 8.77
CA GLU A 92 2.26 -9.18 8.69
C GLU A 92 2.53 -10.68 8.45
N LYS A 93 1.90 -11.56 9.24
CA LYS A 93 2.03 -13.02 9.07
C LYS A 93 1.59 -13.47 7.68
N GLY A 94 0.48 -12.93 7.17
CA GLY A 94 -0.02 -13.21 5.83
C GLY A 94 0.92 -12.69 4.73
N LEU A 95 1.47 -11.49 4.90
CA LEU A 95 2.43 -10.90 3.97
C LEU A 95 3.72 -11.70 3.91
N ILE A 96 4.28 -12.09 5.05
CA ILE A 96 5.47 -12.95 5.14
C ILE A 96 5.20 -14.29 4.45
N GLN A 97 4.09 -14.96 4.78
CA GLN A 97 3.72 -16.22 4.13
C GLN A 97 3.65 -16.06 2.60
N ARG A 98 2.95 -15.01 2.13
CA ARG A 98 2.72 -14.79 0.70
C ARG A 98 4.03 -14.48 -0.03
N ILE A 99 4.89 -13.63 0.51
CA ILE A 99 6.16 -13.27 -0.14
C ILE A 99 7.12 -14.45 -0.18
N THR A 100 7.16 -15.28 0.87
CA THR A 100 7.93 -16.53 0.86
C THR A 100 7.43 -17.48 -0.24
N ALA A 101 6.11 -17.66 -0.35
CA ALA A 101 5.53 -18.50 -1.39
C ALA A 101 5.83 -17.97 -2.80
N LEU A 102 5.74 -16.65 -3.02
CA LEU A 102 6.07 -16.03 -4.30
C LEU A 102 7.56 -16.19 -4.66
N ASN A 103 8.46 -16.00 -3.71
CA ASN A 103 9.90 -16.20 -3.92
C ASN A 103 10.21 -17.65 -4.32
N LEU A 104 9.63 -18.61 -3.61
CA LEU A 104 9.78 -20.05 -3.94
C LEU A 104 9.15 -20.40 -5.28
N PHE A 105 8.01 -19.80 -5.61
CA PHE A 105 7.35 -20.00 -6.89
C PHE A 105 8.23 -19.50 -8.05
N ILE A 106 8.79 -18.29 -7.95
CA ILE A 106 9.67 -17.75 -8.98
C ILE A 106 10.93 -18.62 -9.14
N ASP A 107 11.53 -19.06 -8.03
CA ASP A 107 12.66 -19.99 -8.06
C ASP A 107 12.31 -21.30 -8.79
N ASP A 108 11.17 -21.90 -8.47
CA ASP A 108 10.73 -23.14 -9.10
C ASP A 108 10.47 -22.96 -10.60
N ILE A 109 9.81 -21.87 -11.00
CA ILE A 109 9.49 -21.58 -12.41
C ILE A 109 10.75 -21.46 -13.29
N TYR A 110 11.82 -20.87 -12.77
CA TYR A 110 13.07 -20.72 -13.51
C TYR A 110 14.04 -21.90 -13.34
N ASN A 111 13.76 -22.84 -12.43
CA ASN A 111 14.62 -24.00 -12.16
C ASN A 111 13.86 -25.32 -12.33
N ASP A 112 13.47 -25.97 -11.23
CA ASP A 112 13.00 -27.36 -11.23
C ASP A 112 11.60 -27.54 -11.85
N GLN A 113 10.81 -26.47 -11.94
CA GLN A 113 9.45 -26.43 -12.49
C GLN A 113 8.52 -27.50 -11.94
N LYS A 114 8.63 -27.81 -10.64
CA LYS A 114 7.81 -28.83 -9.95
C LYS A 114 6.34 -28.48 -10.02
N ILE A 115 5.97 -27.22 -9.76
CA ILE A 115 4.57 -26.77 -9.78
C ILE A 115 3.90 -26.93 -11.15
N LEU A 116 4.69 -26.89 -12.24
CA LEU A 116 4.22 -27.14 -13.60
C LEU A 116 4.15 -28.63 -13.92
N LYS A 117 5.16 -29.41 -13.48
CA LYS A 117 5.19 -30.87 -13.62
C LYS A 117 4.05 -31.55 -12.87
N ASP A 118 3.70 -31.01 -11.71
CA ASP A 118 2.60 -31.49 -10.86
C ASP A 118 1.22 -31.01 -11.35
N GLY A 119 1.17 -30.15 -12.37
CA GLY A 119 -0.08 -29.65 -12.96
C GLY A 119 -0.88 -28.68 -12.10
N VAL A 120 -0.31 -28.19 -11.00
CA VAL A 120 -0.96 -27.19 -10.11
C VAL A 120 -1.12 -25.85 -10.83
N VAL A 121 -0.11 -25.45 -11.61
CA VAL A 121 -0.15 -24.28 -12.49
C VAL A 121 0.01 -24.73 -13.94
N PRO A 122 -0.88 -24.32 -14.86
CA PRO A 122 -0.73 -24.64 -16.28
C PRO A 122 0.55 -24.06 -16.88
N ARG A 123 1.32 -24.88 -17.60
CA ARG A 123 2.57 -24.47 -18.25
C ARG A 123 2.37 -23.28 -19.19
N ASP A 124 1.35 -23.35 -20.04
CA ASP A 124 1.07 -22.34 -21.05
C ASP A 124 0.82 -20.97 -20.41
N LEU A 125 0.27 -20.91 -19.19
CA LEU A 125 0.05 -19.65 -18.47
C LEU A 125 1.36 -18.92 -18.15
N ILE A 126 2.44 -19.67 -17.92
CA ILE A 126 3.75 -19.13 -17.60
C ILE A 126 4.53 -18.81 -18.87
N GLU A 127 4.64 -19.78 -19.79
CA GLU A 127 5.51 -19.66 -20.96
C GLU A 127 4.99 -18.64 -21.99
N THR A 128 3.69 -18.35 -21.99
CA THR A 128 3.11 -17.30 -22.85
C THR A 128 3.07 -15.92 -22.18
N SER A 129 3.43 -15.82 -20.90
CA SER A 129 3.44 -14.56 -20.18
C SER A 129 4.53 -13.63 -20.70
N LYS A 130 4.17 -12.37 -20.99
CA LYS A 130 5.14 -11.31 -21.36
C LYS A 130 6.15 -11.01 -20.25
N CYS A 131 5.85 -11.39 -19.01
CA CYS A 131 6.73 -11.19 -17.86
C CYS A 131 7.66 -12.37 -17.61
N TYR A 132 7.52 -13.48 -18.35
CA TYR A 132 8.44 -14.61 -18.26
C TYR A 132 9.72 -14.31 -19.03
N LEU A 133 10.86 -14.42 -18.36
CA LEU A 133 12.17 -14.09 -18.93
C LEU A 133 12.98 -15.37 -19.13
N GLU A 134 13.04 -15.87 -20.35
CA GLU A 134 13.81 -17.09 -20.65
C GLU A 134 15.28 -17.00 -20.22
N ALA A 135 15.87 -15.80 -20.27
CA ALA A 135 17.24 -15.53 -19.83
C ALA A 135 17.48 -15.82 -18.33
N CYS A 136 16.42 -15.89 -17.51
CA CYS A 136 16.50 -16.23 -16.10
C CYS A 136 16.48 -17.74 -15.82
N LYS A 137 16.25 -18.60 -16.83
CA LYS A 137 16.27 -20.06 -16.65
C LYS A 137 17.63 -20.52 -16.10
N GLY A 138 17.61 -21.27 -15.00
CA GLY A 138 18.80 -21.78 -14.31
C GLY A 138 19.57 -20.75 -13.48
N LEU A 139 19.10 -19.49 -13.42
CA LEU A 139 19.70 -18.46 -12.58
C LEU A 139 19.48 -18.81 -11.10
N LYS A 140 20.49 -18.52 -10.27
CA LYS A 140 20.39 -18.62 -8.81
C LYS A 140 20.82 -17.30 -8.19
N PRO A 141 19.87 -16.43 -7.79
CA PRO A 141 20.22 -15.13 -7.24
C PRO A 141 20.94 -15.28 -5.87
N PRO A 142 21.77 -14.30 -5.48
CA PRO A 142 22.40 -14.28 -4.17
C PRO A 142 21.37 -14.46 -3.05
N LYS A 143 21.69 -15.34 -2.09
CA LYS A 143 20.81 -15.67 -0.95
C LYS A 143 19.46 -16.30 -1.33
N GLY A 144 19.24 -16.66 -2.61
CA GLY A 144 17.98 -17.27 -3.05
C GLY A 144 16.79 -16.31 -3.00
N ILE A 145 17.04 -15.00 -3.11
CA ILE A 145 16.02 -13.96 -3.11
C ILE A 145 15.75 -13.57 -4.56
N TRP A 146 14.55 -13.91 -5.04
CA TRP A 146 14.04 -13.62 -6.38
C TRP A 146 13.19 -12.34 -6.38
#